data_AF-A0A443N7V1-F1
#
_entry.id   AF-A0A443N7V1-F1
#
_cell.length_a   1.000
_cell.length_b   1.000
_cell.length_c   1.000
_cell.angle_alpha   90.00
_cell.angle_beta   90.00
_cell.angle_gamma   90.00
#
_symmetry.space_group_name_H-M   'P 1'
#
loop_
_entity.id
_entity.type
_entity.pdbx_description
1 polymer ?
#
loop_
_entity_poly.entity_id
_entity_poly.type
_entity_poly.pdbx_seq_one_letter_code
_entity_poly.pdbx_strand_id
1 'polypeptide(L)'
;MRQVEKTVQYLIGSGMNVGLENNPYLGFIYTSFQERAASIAHGNTAKQALEFGETNLAKICGTIASDEKRHEAAYAKIIQKLFDVDPDTTMLAFANMKRKNITMPGNLMVGVYTANDYVDLVEFFVKRWNVDKVLGGLSGEGKRAQDYICNLTPKLRKLLERSKTKAKDSPLLSFSWIFNKRV
;
A
#
# COMPACT_ATOMS: atom_id res chain seq x y z
N MET A 1 -6.97 -25.39 10.34
CA MET A 1 -5.77 -24.54 10.53
C MET A 1 -4.51 -25.04 9.84
N ARG A 2 -4.25 -26.36 9.72
CA ARG A 2 -3.05 -26.93 9.06
C ARG A 2 -2.58 -26.26 7.76
N GLN A 3 -3.48 -25.92 6.84
CA GLN A 3 -3.08 -25.26 5.58
C GLN A 3 -2.57 -23.84 5.79
N VAL A 4 -3.18 -23.08 6.72
CA VAL A 4 -2.75 -21.73 7.10
C VAL A 4 -1.36 -21.80 7.75
N GLU A 5 -1.16 -22.72 8.70
CA GLU A 5 0.14 -22.94 9.37
C GLU A 5 1.25 -23.29 8.37
N LYS A 6 0.97 -24.21 7.44
CA LYS A 6 1.91 -24.57 6.38
C LYS A 6 2.26 -23.37 5.50
N THR A 7 1.27 -22.55 5.11
CA THR A 7 1.54 -21.33 4.34
C THR A 7 2.40 -20.33 5.14
N VAL A 8 2.11 -20.13 6.42
CA VAL A 8 2.90 -19.25 7.30
C VAL A 8 4.34 -19.74 7.43
N GLN A 9 4.55 -21.05 7.61
CA GLN A 9 5.89 -21.64 7.68
C GLN A 9 6.70 -21.40 6.39
N TYR A 10 6.09 -21.60 5.22
CA TYR A 10 6.75 -21.30 3.94
C TYR A 10 7.03 -19.81 3.75
N LEU A 11 6.11 -18.95 4.17
CA LEU A 11 6.27 -17.51 4.07
C LEU A 11 7.46 -17.04 4.92
N ILE A 12 7.55 -17.49 6.17
CA ILE A 12 8.68 -17.19 7.06
C ILE A 12 9.98 -17.73 6.46
N GLY A 13 9.99 -18.98 6.00
CA GLY A 13 11.18 -19.62 5.43
C GLY A 13 11.67 -18.98 4.12
N SER A 14 10.76 -18.39 3.34
CA SER A 14 11.08 -17.69 2.09
C SER A 14 11.59 -16.27 2.34
N GLY A 15 11.23 -15.68 3.49
CA GLY A 15 11.55 -14.30 3.81
C GLY A 15 10.89 -13.30 2.85
N MET A 16 11.42 -12.07 2.85
CA MET A 16 10.92 -11.00 1.99
C MET A 16 12.09 -10.14 1.50
N ASN A 17 12.19 -9.97 0.18
CA ASN A 17 13.11 -9.00 -0.41
C ASN A 17 12.31 -7.87 -1.06
N VAL A 18 12.26 -6.74 -0.37
CA VAL A 18 11.54 -5.52 -0.78
C VAL A 18 12.41 -4.54 -1.56
N GLY A 19 13.68 -4.87 -1.83
CA GLY A 19 14.57 -4.03 -2.63
C GLY A 19 14.86 -2.66 -1.99
N LEU A 20 14.84 -2.60 -0.65
CA LEU A 20 15.05 -1.37 0.13
C LEU A 20 16.53 -1.00 0.31
N GLU A 21 17.46 -1.88 -0.08
CA GLU A 21 18.91 -1.61 -0.12
C GLU A 21 19.49 -1.10 1.23
N ASN A 22 18.88 -1.47 2.36
CA ASN A 22 19.19 -0.95 3.71
C ASN A 22 19.10 0.58 3.82
N ASN A 23 18.35 1.23 2.92
CA ASN A 23 18.19 2.66 2.86
C ASN A 23 16.97 3.09 3.72
N PRO A 24 17.17 3.93 4.76
CA PRO A 24 16.09 4.35 5.64
C PRO A 24 15.00 5.17 4.93
N TYR A 25 15.35 5.93 3.88
CA TYR A 25 14.37 6.69 3.10
C TYR A 25 13.40 5.74 2.40
N LEU A 26 13.94 4.72 1.71
CA LEU A 26 13.13 3.69 1.05
C LEU A 26 12.30 2.92 2.09
N GLY A 27 12.88 2.57 3.23
CA GLY A 27 12.21 1.84 4.31
C GLY A 27 11.03 2.60 4.92
N PHE A 28 11.20 3.87 5.26
CA PHE A 28 10.12 4.67 5.85
C PHE A 28 9.02 5.04 4.83
N ILE A 29 9.38 5.21 3.56
CA ILE A 29 8.39 5.35 2.49
C ILE A 29 7.60 4.04 2.35
N TYR A 30 8.30 2.90 2.27
CA TYR A 30 7.66 1.59 2.14
C TYR A 30 6.69 1.32 3.30
N THR A 31 7.14 1.46 4.54
CA THR A 31 6.32 1.22 5.74
C THR A 31 5.13 2.17 5.81
N SER A 32 5.29 3.46 5.52
CA SER A 32 4.15 4.40 5.43
C SER A 32 3.05 3.89 4.50
N PHE A 33 3.44 3.36 3.33
CA PHE A 33 2.50 2.80 2.36
C PHE A 33 1.86 1.49 2.84
N GLN A 34 2.64 0.59 3.45
CA GLN A 34 2.12 -0.68 3.96
C GLN A 34 1.13 -0.49 5.11
N GLU A 35 1.46 0.35 6.09
CA GLU A 35 0.60 0.62 7.26
C GLU A 35 -0.73 1.22 6.83
N ARG A 36 -0.70 2.13 5.85
CA ARG A 36 -1.95 2.68 5.30
C ARG A 36 -2.79 1.62 4.60
N ALA A 37 -2.16 0.77 3.81
CA ALA A 37 -2.87 -0.30 3.11
C ALA A 37 -3.48 -1.32 4.09
N ALA A 38 -2.74 -1.69 5.13
CA ALA A 38 -3.22 -2.57 6.19
C ALA A 38 -4.40 -1.94 6.95
N SER A 39 -4.31 -0.64 7.29
CA SER A 39 -5.41 0.10 7.92
C SER A 39 -6.69 0.11 7.06
N ILE A 40 -6.56 0.34 5.74
CA ILE A 40 -7.68 0.28 4.79
C ILE A 40 -8.26 -1.13 4.73
N ALA A 41 -7.42 -2.15 4.56
CA ALA A 41 -7.84 -3.53 4.45
C ALA A 41 -8.60 -3.99 5.71
N HIS A 42 -8.02 -3.80 6.90
CA HIS A 42 -8.67 -4.15 8.15
C HIS A 42 -9.95 -3.33 8.41
N GLY A 43 -9.95 -2.05 8.04
CA GLY A 43 -11.14 -1.21 8.12
C GLY A 43 -12.29 -1.68 7.21
N ASN A 44 -11.98 -2.11 5.99
CA ASN A 44 -12.97 -2.66 5.06
C ASN A 44 -13.48 -4.03 5.53
N THR A 45 -12.60 -4.91 6.02
CA THR A 45 -13.01 -6.18 6.63
C THR A 45 -13.89 -5.97 7.86
N ALA A 46 -13.62 -4.96 8.69
CA ALA A 46 -14.47 -4.64 9.84
C ALA A 46 -15.88 -4.22 9.41
N LYS A 47 -16.01 -3.42 8.35
CA LYS A 47 -17.32 -3.01 7.80
C LYS A 47 -18.09 -4.21 7.27
N GLN A 48 -17.45 -5.07 6.47
CA GLN A 48 -18.08 -6.29 5.97
C GLN A 48 -18.52 -7.21 7.11
N ALA A 49 -17.71 -7.39 8.14
CA ALA A 49 -18.09 -8.17 9.32
C ALA A 49 -19.38 -7.64 9.97
N LEU A 50 -19.55 -6.31 10.08
CA LEU A 50 -20.80 -5.72 10.58
C LEU A 50 -22.00 -5.99 9.65
N GLU A 51 -21.81 -5.93 8.34
CA GLU A 51 -22.87 -6.25 7.36
C GLU A 51 -23.36 -7.69 7.49
N PHE A 52 -22.48 -8.62 7.88
CA PHE A 52 -22.84 -10.01 8.19
C PHE A 52 -23.32 -10.22 9.64
N GLY A 53 -23.43 -9.17 10.46
CA GLY A 53 -23.87 -9.24 11.85
C GLY A 53 -22.79 -9.66 12.87
N GLU A 54 -21.54 -9.83 12.43
CA GLU A 54 -20.40 -10.30 13.24
C GLU A 54 -19.70 -9.15 13.98
N THR A 55 -20.33 -8.67 15.05
CA THR A 55 -19.86 -7.51 15.83
C THR A 55 -18.50 -7.72 16.50
N ASN A 56 -18.21 -8.92 16.99
CA ASN A 56 -16.92 -9.24 17.63
C ASN A 56 -15.77 -9.21 16.62
N LEU A 57 -15.98 -9.80 15.43
CA LEU A 57 -14.98 -9.77 14.35
C LEU A 57 -14.73 -8.34 13.88
N ALA A 58 -15.78 -7.54 13.74
CA ALA A 58 -15.66 -6.13 13.40
C ALA A 58 -14.82 -5.36 14.43
N LYS A 59 -15.00 -5.64 15.73
CA LYS A 59 -14.22 -5.01 16.80
C LYS A 59 -12.75 -5.40 16.76
N ILE A 60 -12.44 -6.66 16.48
CA ILE A 60 -11.06 -7.14 16.31
C ILE A 60 -10.40 -6.40 15.14
N CYS A 61 -11.01 -6.44 13.95
CA CYS A 61 -10.46 -5.80 12.76
C CYS A 61 -10.34 -4.27 12.94
N GLY A 62 -11.34 -3.63 13.57
CA GLY A 62 -11.31 -2.19 13.84
C GLY A 62 -10.22 -1.77 14.82
N THR A 63 -9.92 -2.60 15.82
CA THR A 63 -8.82 -2.35 16.78
C THR A 63 -7.47 -2.40 16.07
N ILE A 64 -7.24 -3.42 15.24
CA ILE A 64 -6.02 -3.53 14.42
C ILE A 64 -5.91 -2.33 13.47
N ALA A 65 -6.98 -1.97 12.76
CA ALA A 65 -6.98 -0.82 11.85
C ALA A 65 -6.65 0.51 12.54
N SER A 66 -7.05 0.66 13.81
CA SER A 66 -6.69 1.81 14.66
C SER A 66 -5.18 1.89 14.88
N ASP A 67 -4.56 0.74 15.13
CA ASP A 67 -3.13 0.63 15.43
C ASP A 67 -2.31 0.94 14.18
N GLU A 68 -2.67 0.36 13.04
CA GLU A 68 -2.01 0.65 11.75
C GLU A 68 -2.14 2.13 11.36
N LYS A 69 -3.25 2.78 11.73
CA LYS A 69 -3.40 4.23 11.50
C LYS A 69 -2.43 5.05 12.35
N ARG A 70 -2.12 4.60 13.57
CA ARG A 70 -1.10 5.24 14.43
C ARG A 70 0.30 5.02 13.88
N HIS A 71 0.60 3.81 13.39
CA HIS A 71 1.87 3.51 12.72
C HIS A 71 2.06 4.35 11.45
N GLU A 72 1.05 4.42 10.59
CA GLU A 72 1.05 5.28 9.39
C GLU A 72 1.36 6.73 9.75
N ALA A 73 0.65 7.28 10.74
CA ALA A 73 0.87 8.65 11.17
C ALA A 73 2.29 8.90 11.69
N ALA A 74 2.90 7.93 12.37
CA ALA A 74 4.28 8.02 12.84
C ALA A 74 5.28 8.01 11.67
N TYR A 75 5.19 7.04 10.76
CA TYR A 75 6.10 6.94 9.61
C TYR A 75 5.93 8.12 8.63
N ALA A 76 4.70 8.57 8.40
CA ALA A 76 4.43 9.73 7.57
C ALA A 76 5.07 11.01 8.13
N LYS A 77 5.16 11.16 9.46
CA LYS A 77 5.87 12.29 10.10
C LYS A 77 7.38 12.19 9.91
N ILE A 78 7.96 10.99 9.93
CA ILE A 78 9.39 10.79 9.66
C ILE A 78 9.70 11.27 8.24
N ILE A 79 8.93 10.84 7.24
CA ILE A 79 9.12 11.29 5.86
C ILE A 79 8.90 12.79 5.70
N GLN A 80 7.91 13.36 6.38
CA GLN A 80 7.72 14.81 6.39
C GLN A 80 9.00 15.52 6.84
N LYS A 81 9.62 15.03 7.92
CA LYS A 81 10.86 15.62 8.43
C LYS A 81 12.05 15.41 7.49
N LEU A 82 12.10 14.28 6.79
CA LEU A 82 13.10 14.04 5.75
C LEU A 82 12.95 15.00 4.56
N PHE A 83 11.73 15.33 4.16
CA PHE A 83 11.51 16.38 3.15
C PHE A 83 11.97 17.77 3.61
N ASP A 84 11.87 18.08 4.91
CA ASP A 84 12.34 19.37 5.45
C ASP A 84 13.87 19.47 5.49
N VAL A 85 14.56 18.35 5.73
CA VAL A 85 16.02 18.31 5.95
C VAL A 85 16.80 17.98 4.67
N ASP A 86 16.28 17.05 3.87
CA ASP A 86 16.91 16.52 2.66
C ASP A 86 15.85 16.24 1.58
N PRO A 87 15.31 17.30 0.95
CA PRO A 87 14.22 17.18 -0.01
C PRO A 87 14.61 16.39 -1.27
N ASP A 88 15.86 16.52 -1.74
CA ASP A 88 16.29 15.89 -3.00
C ASP A 88 16.33 14.37 -2.89
N THR A 89 17.07 13.85 -1.90
CA THR A 89 17.20 12.41 -1.68
C THR A 89 15.85 11.79 -1.36
N THR A 90 15.02 12.46 -0.56
CA THR A 90 13.67 11.99 -0.24
C THR A 90 12.79 11.91 -1.48
N MET A 91 12.85 12.91 -2.37
CA MET A 91 12.11 12.91 -3.64
C MET A 91 12.57 11.76 -4.55
N LEU A 92 13.88 11.57 -4.69
CA LEU A 92 14.46 10.49 -5.50
C LEU A 92 14.07 9.11 -4.95
N ALA A 93 14.13 8.93 -3.63
CA ALA A 93 13.71 7.70 -2.95
C ALA A 93 12.23 7.42 -3.20
N PHE A 94 11.37 8.45 -3.12
CA PHE A 94 9.95 8.28 -3.38
C PHE A 94 9.67 7.87 -4.82
N ALA A 95 10.34 8.50 -5.79
CA ALA A 95 10.21 8.12 -7.19
C ALA A 95 10.76 6.72 -7.46
N ASN A 96 11.87 6.33 -6.85
CA ASN A 96 12.46 4.99 -6.96
C ASN A 96 11.47 3.91 -6.48
N MET A 97 10.88 4.10 -5.29
CA MET A 97 9.85 3.20 -4.76
C MET A 97 8.65 3.06 -5.68
N LYS A 98 8.20 4.16 -6.30
CA LYS A 98 7.09 4.13 -7.25
C LYS A 98 7.45 3.44 -8.56
N ARG A 99 8.68 3.62 -9.06
CA ARG A 99 9.17 2.95 -10.29
C ARG A 99 9.32 1.45 -10.10
N LYS A 100 9.78 1.00 -8.94
CA LYS A 100 9.88 -0.44 -8.60
C LYS A 100 8.53 -1.13 -8.43
N ASN A 101 7.43 -0.36 -8.43
CA ASN A 101 6.11 -0.72 -7.88
C ASN A 101 6.24 -1.15 -6.42
N ILE A 102 5.38 -0.62 -5.54
CA ILE A 102 5.33 -1.15 -4.19
C ILE A 102 4.71 -2.55 -4.30
N THR A 103 5.53 -3.58 -4.20
CA THR A 103 5.07 -4.96 -4.09
C THR A 103 4.21 -5.03 -2.83
N MET A 104 2.90 -5.05 -3.02
CA MET A 104 1.95 -5.20 -1.94
C MET A 104 1.82 -6.69 -1.59
N PRO A 105 2.03 -7.08 -0.32
CA PRO A 105 1.56 -8.37 0.16
C PRO A 105 0.01 -8.32 0.18
N GLY A 106 -0.64 -8.85 -0.87
CA GLY A 106 -2.12 -8.92 -0.92
C GLY A 106 -2.80 -8.31 -2.14
N ASN A 107 -2.08 -8.04 -3.23
CA ASN A 107 -2.63 -7.45 -4.48
C ASN A 107 -3.77 -8.26 -5.17
N LEU A 108 -4.21 -9.36 -4.57
CA LEU A 108 -5.25 -10.29 -5.07
C LEU A 108 -6.46 -10.41 -4.11
N MET A 109 -6.53 -9.64 -3.01
CA MET A 109 -7.65 -9.72 -2.07
C MET A 109 -8.87 -8.91 -2.57
N VAL A 110 -9.81 -9.61 -3.17
CA VAL A 110 -11.04 -9.05 -3.77
C VAL A 110 -11.88 -8.33 -2.71
N GLY A 111 -12.29 -7.09 -2.99
CA GLY A 111 -13.22 -6.30 -2.17
C GLY A 111 -12.67 -5.74 -0.86
N VAL A 112 -11.42 -6.04 -0.49
CA VAL A 112 -10.77 -5.56 0.74
C VAL A 112 -9.72 -4.49 0.43
N TYR A 113 -8.91 -4.72 -0.61
CA TYR A 113 -7.93 -3.77 -1.11
C TYR A 113 -7.82 -3.88 -2.63
N THR A 114 -8.17 -2.81 -3.32
CA THR A 114 -8.25 -2.76 -4.78
C THR A 114 -7.14 -1.92 -5.39
N ALA A 115 -7.00 -2.01 -6.70
CA ALA A 115 -6.10 -1.13 -7.42
C ALA A 115 -6.51 0.36 -7.32
N ASN A 116 -7.80 0.66 -7.13
CA ASN A 116 -8.22 2.04 -6.86
C ASN A 116 -7.71 2.50 -5.50
N ASP A 117 -7.80 1.66 -4.46
CA ASP A 117 -7.27 1.97 -3.13
C ASP A 117 -5.76 2.25 -3.19
N TYR A 118 -5.01 1.49 -4.00
CA TYR A 118 -3.59 1.77 -4.24
C TYR A 118 -3.36 3.16 -4.84
N VAL A 119 -4.16 3.56 -5.83
CA VAL A 119 -4.03 4.88 -6.47
C VAL A 119 -4.42 6.00 -5.52
N ASP A 120 -5.48 5.83 -4.75
CA ASP A 120 -5.92 6.77 -3.72
C ASP A 120 -4.87 6.91 -2.61
N LEU A 121 -4.19 5.81 -2.27
CA LEU A 121 -3.10 5.78 -1.31
C LEU A 121 -1.87 6.53 -1.82
N VAL A 122 -1.51 6.39 -3.10
CA VAL A 122 -0.46 7.21 -3.73
C VAL A 122 -0.84 8.69 -3.68
N GLU A 123 -2.05 9.04 -4.09
CA GLU A 123 -2.53 10.42 -4.07
C GLU A 123 -2.52 11.02 -2.66
N PHE A 124 -2.92 10.23 -1.67
CA PHE A 124 -2.87 10.63 -0.27
C PHE A 124 -1.46 11.04 0.14
N PHE A 125 -0.43 10.23 -0.14
CA PHE A 125 0.94 10.56 0.28
C PHE A 125 1.55 11.72 -0.52
N VAL A 126 1.20 11.87 -1.80
CA VAL A 126 1.59 13.05 -2.59
C VAL A 126 1.08 14.34 -1.94
N LYS A 127 -0.20 14.36 -1.53
CA LYS A 127 -0.80 15.51 -0.82
C LYS A 127 -0.25 15.65 0.59
N ARG A 128 -0.14 14.55 1.33
CA ARG A 128 0.26 14.52 2.74
C ARG A 128 1.67 15.07 2.95
N TRP A 129 2.57 14.84 2.00
CA TRP A 129 3.94 15.34 2.02
C TRP A 129 4.15 16.62 1.21
N ASN A 130 3.09 17.22 0.66
CA ASN A 130 3.13 18.42 -0.18
C ASN A 130 4.17 18.33 -1.31
N VAL A 131 4.24 17.17 -1.99
CA VAL A 131 5.26 16.88 -2.99
C VAL A 131 5.29 17.90 -4.11
N ASP A 132 4.13 18.42 -4.50
CA ASP A 132 3.95 19.47 -5.52
C ASP A 132 4.54 20.84 -5.11
N LYS A 133 4.66 21.09 -3.80
CA LYS A 133 5.12 22.38 -3.25
C LYS A 133 6.59 22.39 -2.84
N VAL A 134 7.31 21.28 -3.05
CA VAL A 134 8.75 21.22 -2.80
C VAL A 134 9.47 21.98 -3.92
N LEU A 135 9.73 23.27 -3.71
CA LEU A 135 10.33 24.16 -4.73
C LEU A 135 11.84 24.35 -4.56
N GLY A 136 12.35 24.17 -3.33
CA GLY A 136 13.75 24.39 -2.98
C GLY A 136 14.51 23.10 -2.71
N GLY A 137 15.83 23.13 -2.91
CA GLY A 137 16.72 22.00 -2.58
C GLY A 137 16.68 20.82 -3.54
N LEU A 138 15.90 20.89 -4.64
CA LEU A 138 15.86 19.82 -5.65
C LEU A 138 16.91 20.02 -6.75
N SER A 139 17.65 18.96 -7.04
CA SER A 139 18.50 18.81 -8.21
C SER A 139 17.65 18.68 -9.49
N GLY A 140 18.31 18.69 -10.65
CA GLY A 140 17.63 18.41 -11.92
C GLY A 140 16.98 17.01 -11.95
N GLU A 141 17.55 16.04 -11.23
CA GLU A 141 16.94 14.72 -11.05
C GLU A 141 15.78 14.75 -10.07
N GLY A 142 15.89 15.47 -8.97
CA GLY A 142 14.81 15.68 -8.00
C GLY A 142 13.56 16.28 -8.65
N LYS A 143 13.72 17.29 -9.51
CA LYS A 143 12.61 17.90 -10.27
C LYS A 143 11.94 16.89 -11.20
N ARG A 144 12.71 16.08 -11.94
CA ARG A 144 12.16 15.00 -12.79
C ARG A 144 11.44 13.93 -11.97
N ALA A 145 11.93 13.63 -10.77
CA ALA A 145 11.29 12.71 -9.85
C ALA A 145 9.96 13.26 -9.31
N GLN A 146 9.94 14.54 -8.92
CA GLN A 146 8.74 15.26 -8.51
C GLN A 146 7.67 15.25 -9.63
N ASP A 147 8.04 15.63 -10.84
CA ASP A 147 7.13 15.61 -12.00
C ASP A 147 6.58 14.21 -12.26
N TYR A 148 7.42 13.18 -12.16
CA TYR A 148 6.99 11.80 -12.31
C TYR A 148 5.94 11.40 -11.26
N ILE A 149 6.18 11.72 -9.98
CA ILE A 149 5.28 11.37 -8.87
C ILE A 149 3.96 12.12 -8.99
N CYS A 150 3.99 13.44 -9.22
CA CYS A 150 2.79 14.26 -9.33
C CYS A 150 1.89 13.83 -10.50
N ASN A 151 2.48 13.35 -11.59
CA ASN A 151 1.75 12.86 -12.77
C ASN A 151 1.42 11.35 -12.72
N LEU A 152 1.86 10.63 -11.69
CA LEU A 152 1.67 9.19 -11.59
C LEU A 152 0.20 8.83 -11.34
N THR A 153 -0.47 9.51 -10.40
CA THR A 153 -1.84 9.20 -10.01
C THR A 153 -2.83 9.31 -11.19
N PRO A 154 -2.86 10.40 -11.98
CA PRO A 154 -3.75 10.49 -13.15
C PRO A 154 -3.47 9.39 -14.19
N LYS A 155 -2.19 9.05 -14.40
CA LYS A 155 -1.77 7.99 -15.32
C LYS A 155 -2.28 6.62 -14.85
N LEU A 156 -2.16 6.30 -13.57
CA LEU A 156 -2.66 5.06 -13.00
C LEU A 156 -4.19 4.97 -13.09
N ARG A 157 -4.94 6.04 -12.77
CA ARG A 157 -6.40 6.04 -12.92
C ARG A 157 -6.82 5.71 -14.36
N LYS A 158 -6.21 6.35 -15.36
CA LYS A 158 -6.50 6.09 -16.77
C LYS A 158 -6.19 4.63 -17.18
N LEU A 159 -5.16 4.02 -16.61
CA LEU A 159 -4.85 2.61 -16.83
C LEU A 159 -5.89 1.69 -16.19
N LEU A 160 -6.35 2.00 -14.98
CA LEU A 160 -7.38 1.21 -14.28
C LEU A 160 -8.73 1.26 -14.99
N GLU A 161 -9.15 2.42 -15.49
CA GLU A 161 -10.41 2.52 -16.25
C GLU A 161 -10.36 1.69 -17.55
N ARG A 162 -9.19 1.61 -18.18
CA ARG A 162 -8.96 0.73 -19.36
C ARG A 162 -8.92 -0.76 -19.02
N SER A 163 -8.54 -1.13 -17.79
CA SER A 163 -8.54 -2.54 -17.38
C SER A 163 -9.93 -3.01 -16.96
N LYS A 164 -10.73 -2.15 -16.32
CA LYS A 164 -12.14 -2.46 -15.97
C LYS A 164 -12.99 -2.75 -17.21
N THR A 165 -12.78 -2.00 -18.29
CA THR A 165 -13.44 -2.22 -19.59
C THR A 165 -13.06 -3.55 -20.26
N LYS A 166 -12.02 -4.23 -19.80
CA LYS A 166 -11.58 -5.55 -20.27
C LYS A 166 -11.82 -6.67 -19.26
N ALA A 167 -12.47 -6.39 -18.13
CA ALA A 167 -12.72 -7.38 -17.09
C ALA A 167 -13.65 -8.48 -17.64
N LYS A 168 -13.10 -9.68 -17.83
CA LYS A 168 -13.87 -10.90 -18.06
C LYS A 168 -14.32 -11.47 -16.71
N ASP A 169 -15.39 -12.25 -16.74
CA ASP A 169 -15.78 -13.10 -15.60
C ASP A 169 -14.57 -13.87 -15.09
N SER A 170 -14.27 -13.70 -13.81
CA SER A 170 -13.15 -14.38 -13.17
C SER A 170 -13.57 -15.82 -12.87
N PRO A 171 -12.75 -16.83 -13.20
CA PRO A 171 -13.08 -18.22 -12.92
C PRO A 171 -13.09 -18.45 -11.41
N LEU A 172 -13.99 -19.32 -10.95
CA LEU A 172 -13.99 -19.80 -9.57
C LEU A 172 -12.73 -20.62 -9.30
N LEU A 173 -11.96 -20.23 -8.29
CA LEU A 173 -10.70 -20.88 -7.90
C LEU A 173 -10.85 -21.60 -6.57
N SER A 174 -10.20 -22.75 -6.43
CA SER A 174 -10.18 -23.51 -5.16
C SER A 174 -9.11 -22.98 -4.22
N PHE A 175 -9.47 -22.74 -2.96
CA PHE A 175 -8.53 -22.26 -1.93
C PHE A 175 -8.35 -23.30 -0.81
N SER A 176 -7.10 -23.71 -0.56
CA SER A 176 -6.79 -24.73 0.45
C SER A 176 -7.13 -24.30 1.88
N TRP A 177 -7.12 -23.00 2.16
CA TRP A 177 -7.46 -22.42 3.46
C TRP A 177 -8.91 -22.67 3.87
N ILE A 178 -9.80 -22.80 2.88
CA ILE A 178 -11.24 -23.07 3.08
C ILE A 178 -11.60 -24.49 2.58
N PHE A 179 -10.71 -25.46 2.79
CA PHE A 179 -10.93 -26.86 2.46
C PHE A 179 -11.18 -27.12 0.96
N ASN A 180 -10.45 -26.40 0.10
CA ASN A 180 -10.57 -26.46 -1.37
C ASN A 180 -11.95 -26.07 -1.91
N LYS A 181 -12.76 -25.36 -1.12
CA LYS A 181 -13.96 -24.69 -1.62
C LYS A 181 -13.58 -23.65 -2.66
N ARG A 182 -14.52 -23.41 -3.59
CA ARG A 182 -14.35 -22.51 -4.73
C ARG A 182 -14.94 -21.12 -4.42
N VAL A 183 -14.19 -20.06 -4.72
CA VAL A 183 -14.60 -18.64 -4.63
C VAL A 183 -14.13 -17.87 -5.85
#